data_AF-A0A2A5QZT3-F1
#
_entry.id   AF-A0A2A5QZT3-F1
#
_cell.length_a   1.000
_cell.length_b   1.000
_cell.length_c   1.000
_cell.angle_alpha   90.00
_cell.angle_beta   90.00
_cell.angle_gamma   90.00
#
_symmetry.space_group_name_H-M   'P 1'
#
loop_
_entity.id
_entity.type
_entity.pdbx_description
1 polymer ?
#
loop_
_entity_poly.entity_id
_entity_poly.type
_entity_poly.pdbx_seq_one_letter_code
_entity_poly.pdbx_strand_id
1 'polypeptide(L)'
;MWPWGHLAVAYLLYTAVTHRRFDSPPRAIPTIALAIGSQTPDLIDKPLAWNFGLLPGGRTLSHSLLVVAVLVPLVRAIAGRLERRAVGMAFLAGYCSHLCADVPPGVLSGEFASASYLLWPILEQPPEDPVAGIFDAILHYYAMGTYEWVQFGLFAVAVVSWYRDGAPGLGLARVVLERRPNV
;
A
#
# COMPACT_ATOMS: atom_id res chain seq x y z
N MET A 1 2.20 -0.58 8.78
CA MET A 1 2.97 -1.85 8.85
C MET A 1 4.33 -1.67 8.18
N TRP A 2 5.16 -2.70 8.07
CA TRP A 2 6.29 -2.66 7.13
C TRP A 2 5.80 -2.72 5.67
N PRO A 3 6.56 -2.16 4.71
CA PRO A 3 6.20 -2.16 3.28
C PRO A 3 5.83 -3.54 2.73
N TRP A 4 6.56 -4.59 3.14
CA TRP A 4 6.27 -5.97 2.73
C TRP A 4 4.95 -6.49 3.27
N GLY A 5 4.54 -6.06 4.47
CA GLY A 5 3.25 -6.44 5.05
C GLY A 5 2.10 -5.88 4.22
N HIS A 6 2.17 -4.61 3.82
CA HIS A 6 1.19 -3.99 2.93
C HIS A 6 1.12 -4.68 1.57
N LEU A 7 2.27 -4.97 0.98
CA LEU A 7 2.34 -5.69 -0.30
C LEU A 7 1.74 -7.09 -0.19
N ALA A 8 2.02 -7.81 0.90
CA ALA A 8 1.49 -9.15 1.15
C ALA A 8 -0.04 -9.15 1.24
N VAL A 9 -0.61 -8.27 2.06
CA VAL A 9 -2.07 -8.13 2.21
C VAL A 9 -2.71 -7.78 0.87
N ALA A 10 -2.17 -6.79 0.17
CA ALA A 10 -2.68 -6.37 -1.14
C ALA A 10 -2.68 -7.53 -2.14
N TYR A 11 -1.55 -8.24 -2.27
CA TYR A 11 -1.41 -9.34 -3.20
C TYR A 11 -2.36 -10.50 -2.88
N LEU A 12 -2.42 -10.94 -1.62
CA LEU A 12 -3.24 -12.07 -1.20
C LEU A 12 -4.74 -11.81 -1.40
N LEU A 13 -5.21 -10.60 -1.08
CA LEU A 13 -6.58 -10.20 -1.35
C LEU A 13 -6.84 -10.16 -2.86
N TYR A 14 -5.93 -9.60 -3.64
CA TYR A 14 -6.09 -9.46 -5.08
C TYR A 14 -6.13 -10.82 -5.79
N THR A 15 -5.18 -11.71 -5.51
CA THR A 15 -5.14 -13.05 -6.12
C THR A 15 -6.37 -13.88 -5.74
N ALA A 16 -6.82 -13.82 -4.48
CA ALA A 16 -8.04 -14.50 -4.06
C ALA A 16 -9.28 -13.99 -4.81
N VAL A 17 -9.37 -12.68 -5.05
CA VAL A 17 -10.47 -12.09 -5.83
C VAL A 17 -10.36 -12.47 -7.30
N THR A 18 -9.17 -12.47 -7.91
CA THR A 18 -9.03 -12.79 -9.33
C THR A 18 -9.35 -14.25 -9.63
N HIS A 19 -8.87 -15.18 -8.81
CA HIS A 19 -9.22 -16.60 -8.92
C HIS A 19 -10.73 -16.81 -8.75
N ARG A 20 -11.34 -16.20 -7.71
CA ARG A 20 -12.78 -16.36 -7.45
C ARG A 20 -13.68 -15.75 -8.52
N ARG A 21 -13.28 -14.64 -9.15
CA ARG A 21 -14.14 -13.91 -10.10
C ARG A 21 -13.85 -14.20 -11.56
N PHE A 22 -12.63 -14.58 -11.89
CA PHE A 22 -12.16 -14.70 -13.27
C PHE A 22 -11.51 -16.05 -13.59
N ASP A 23 -11.48 -16.98 -12.63
CA ASP A 23 -10.88 -18.32 -12.77
C ASP A 23 -9.46 -18.27 -13.39
N SER A 24 -8.70 -17.24 -13.00
CA SER A 24 -7.39 -16.95 -13.57
C SER A 24 -6.50 -16.19 -12.59
N PRO A 25 -5.16 -16.38 -12.68
CA PRO A 25 -4.21 -15.66 -11.85
C PRO A 25 -4.17 -14.16 -12.21
N PRO A 26 -3.67 -13.32 -11.28
CA PRO A 26 -3.43 -11.90 -11.54
C PRO A 26 -2.60 -11.65 -12.81
N ARG A 27 -3.01 -10.68 -13.62
CA ARG A 27 -2.23 -10.25 -14.80
C ARG A 27 -1.05 -9.37 -14.39
N ALA A 28 0.02 -9.40 -15.18
CA ALA A 28 1.27 -8.70 -14.90
C ALA A 28 1.14 -7.19 -14.65
N ILE A 29 0.59 -6.42 -15.60
CA ILE A 29 0.48 -4.95 -15.47
C ILE A 29 -0.43 -4.53 -14.31
N PRO A 30 -1.65 -5.11 -14.13
CA PRO A 30 -2.44 -4.84 -12.94
C PRO A 30 -1.74 -5.19 -11.63
N THR A 31 -0.97 -6.27 -11.58
CA THR A 31 -0.20 -6.66 -10.37
C THR A 31 0.87 -5.64 -10.01
N ILE A 32 1.56 -5.07 -11.01
CA ILE A 32 2.52 -3.98 -10.77
C ILE A 32 1.79 -2.74 -10.22
N ALA A 33 0.64 -2.39 -10.80
CA ALA A 33 -0.16 -1.27 -10.33
C ALA A 33 -0.70 -1.49 -8.91
N LEU A 34 -1.12 -2.71 -8.56
CA LEU A 34 -1.47 -3.12 -7.20
C LEU A 34 -0.32 -2.88 -6.23
N ALA A 35 0.89 -3.35 -6.59
CA ALA A 35 2.08 -3.16 -5.76
C ALA A 35 2.36 -1.67 -5.55
N ILE A 36 2.33 -0.84 -6.60
CA ILE A 36 2.49 0.61 -6.47
C ILE A 36 1.41 1.21 -5.57
N GLY A 37 0.14 0.85 -5.78
CA GLY A 37 -0.98 1.34 -4.96
C GLY A 37 -0.81 0.98 -3.49
N SER A 38 -0.34 -0.23 -3.19
CA SER A 38 -0.09 -0.70 -1.82
C SER A 38 1.02 0.04 -1.08
N GLN A 39 1.86 0.83 -1.75
CA GLN A 39 2.94 1.60 -1.12
C GLN A 39 2.69 3.12 -1.20
N THR A 40 1.78 3.55 -2.07
CA THR A 40 1.58 4.98 -2.38
C THR A 40 1.25 5.84 -1.15
N PRO A 41 0.36 5.42 -0.21
CA PRO A 41 0.05 6.25 0.95
C PRO A 41 1.29 6.61 1.77
N ASP A 42 2.11 5.60 2.08
CA ASP A 42 3.36 5.75 2.81
C ASP A 42 4.41 6.57 2.06
N LEU A 43 4.55 6.35 0.75
CA LEU A 43 5.51 7.09 -0.08
C LEU A 43 5.18 8.59 -0.19
N ILE A 44 3.95 8.99 0.12
CA ILE A 44 3.55 10.40 0.16
C ILE A 44 3.68 10.93 1.58
N ASP A 45 3.01 10.30 2.54
CA ASP A 45 2.86 10.89 3.87
C ASP A 45 4.18 10.89 4.65
N LYS A 46 4.96 9.80 4.58
CA LYS A 46 6.18 9.66 5.39
C LYS A 46 7.27 10.66 5.01
N PRO A 47 7.63 10.86 3.73
CA PRO A 47 8.58 11.91 3.39
C PRO A 47 8.07 13.31 3.74
N LEU A 48 6.80 13.59 3.47
CA LEU A 48 6.21 14.91 3.76
C LEU A 48 6.18 15.22 5.26
N ALA A 49 5.91 14.23 6.10
CA ALA A 49 5.95 14.37 7.55
C ALA A 49 7.38 14.41 8.08
N TRP A 50 8.17 13.37 7.82
CA TRP A 50 9.42 13.14 8.55
C TRP A 50 10.62 13.90 7.98
N ASN A 51 10.66 14.21 6.68
CA ASN A 51 11.77 14.97 6.08
C ASN A 51 11.45 16.46 5.93
N PHE A 52 10.20 16.78 5.62
CA PHE A 52 9.81 18.15 5.26
C PHE A 52 8.96 18.84 6.33
N GLY A 53 8.45 18.11 7.33
CA GLY A 53 7.60 18.68 8.39
C GLY A 53 6.30 19.31 7.87
N LEU A 54 5.84 18.92 6.68
CA LEU A 54 4.66 19.48 6.02
C LEU A 54 3.35 18.85 6.50
N LEU A 55 3.44 17.66 7.08
CA LEU A 55 2.30 16.92 7.63
C LEU A 55 2.55 16.65 9.12
N PRO A 56 1.48 16.60 9.95
CA PRO A 56 1.63 16.43 11.40
C PRO A 56 2.08 15.02 11.80
N GLY A 57 2.06 14.05 10.88
CA GLY A 57 2.50 12.68 11.12
C GLY A 57 2.59 11.84 9.85
N GLY A 58 3.26 10.71 9.95
CA GLY A 58 3.52 9.76 8.86
C GLY A 58 2.29 9.04 8.32
N ARG A 59 1.12 9.23 8.95
CA ARG A 59 -0.20 8.79 8.47
C ARG A 59 -1.20 9.92 8.58
N THR A 60 -1.43 10.64 7.49
CA THR A 60 -2.33 11.81 7.49
C THR A 60 -3.00 11.99 6.12
N LEU A 61 -2.40 12.75 5.21
CA LEU A 61 -3.00 13.18 3.94
C LEU A 61 -3.49 12.00 3.09
N SER A 62 -2.59 11.09 2.72
CA SER A 62 -2.88 9.95 1.84
C SER A 62 -3.55 8.78 2.56
N HIS A 63 -3.55 8.81 3.89
CA HIS A 63 -4.32 7.87 4.69
C HIS A 63 -5.74 8.36 5.00
N SER A 64 -6.07 9.61 4.64
CA SER A 64 -7.39 10.19 4.85
C SER A 64 -8.44 9.63 3.87
N LEU A 65 -9.60 9.25 4.42
CA LEU A 65 -10.76 8.84 3.65
C LEU A 65 -11.32 9.98 2.78
N LEU A 66 -11.08 11.24 3.16
CA LEU A 66 -11.47 12.40 2.35
C LEU A 66 -10.66 12.45 1.05
N VAL A 67 -9.35 12.17 1.14
CA VAL A 67 -8.48 12.09 -0.04
C VAL A 67 -8.83 10.87 -0.87
N VAL A 68 -9.10 9.72 -0.24
CA VAL A 68 -9.57 8.51 -0.94
C VAL A 68 -10.87 8.78 -1.70
N ALA A 69 -11.82 9.50 -1.10
CA ALA A 69 -13.10 9.83 -1.73
C ALA A 69 -12.93 10.62 -3.04
N VAL A 70 -11.87 11.41 -3.16
CA VAL A 70 -11.49 12.13 -4.41
C VAL A 70 -10.64 11.24 -5.33
N LEU A 71 -9.69 10.50 -4.77
CA LEU A 71 -8.76 9.66 -5.52
C LEU A 71 -9.47 8.55 -6.29
N VAL A 72 -10.43 7.87 -5.67
CA VAL A 72 -11.18 6.75 -6.27
C VAL A 72 -11.86 7.15 -7.59
N PRO A 73 -12.72 8.18 -7.65
CA PRO A 73 -13.34 8.59 -8.91
C PRO A 73 -12.31 9.11 -9.91
N LEU A 74 -11.27 9.82 -9.46
CA LEU A 74 -10.21 10.32 -10.35
C LEU A 74 -9.47 9.19 -11.05
N VAL A 75 -8.99 8.18 -10.31
CA VAL A 75 -8.30 7.02 -10.87
C VAL A 75 -9.24 6.23 -11.78
N ARG A 76 -10.51 6.05 -11.41
CA ARG A 76 -11.50 5.38 -12.28
C ARG A 76 -11.74 6.14 -13.58
N ALA A 77 -11.84 7.47 -13.53
CA ALA A 77 -12.04 8.30 -14.71
C ALA A 77 -10.82 8.25 -15.65
N ILE A 78 -9.61 8.41 -15.10
CA ILE A 78 -8.36 8.34 -15.88
C ILE A 78 -8.18 6.94 -16.48
N ALA A 79 -8.30 5.89 -15.68
CA ALA A 79 -8.17 4.52 -16.16
C ALA A 79 -9.26 4.15 -17.18
N GLY A 80 -10.45 4.73 -17.07
CA GLY A 80 -11.52 4.62 -18.06
C GLY A 80 -11.14 5.27 -19.39
N ARG A 81 -10.64 6.52 -19.37
CA ARG A 81 -10.21 7.25 -20.57
C ARG A 81 -9.03 6.59 -21.28
N LEU A 82 -8.15 5.94 -20.53
CA LEU A 82 -6.98 5.24 -21.09
C LEU A 82 -7.28 3.78 -21.49
N GLU A 83 -8.53 3.32 -21.35
CA GLU A 83 -8.91 1.90 -21.55
C GLU A 83 -8.08 0.92 -20.68
N ARG A 84 -7.56 1.40 -19.55
CA ARG A 84 -6.75 0.64 -18.58
C ARG A 84 -7.52 0.36 -17.29
N ARG A 85 -8.83 0.12 -17.36
CA ARG A 85 -9.69 -0.06 -16.16
C ARG A 85 -9.13 -1.06 -15.15
N ALA A 86 -8.64 -2.21 -15.61
CA ALA A 86 -8.06 -3.23 -14.73
C ALA A 86 -6.81 -2.75 -13.97
N VAL A 87 -6.00 -1.88 -14.59
CA VAL A 87 -4.80 -1.31 -13.97
C VAL A 87 -5.20 -0.32 -12.87
N GLY A 88 -6.14 0.58 -13.17
CA GLY A 88 -6.64 1.54 -12.17
C GLY A 88 -7.35 0.86 -11.00
N MET A 89 -8.16 -0.17 -11.26
CA MET A 89 -8.81 -0.93 -10.19
C MET A 89 -7.81 -1.73 -9.34
N ALA A 90 -6.74 -2.26 -9.92
CA ALA A 90 -5.69 -2.93 -9.17
C ALA A 90 -4.90 -1.94 -8.30
N PHE A 91 -4.56 -0.76 -8.82
CA PHE A 91 -3.97 0.31 -8.02
C PHE A 91 -4.85 0.69 -6.83
N LEU A 92 -6.15 0.92 -7.05
CA LEU A 92 -7.09 1.24 -5.97
C LEU A 92 -7.26 0.09 -4.98
N ALA A 93 -7.25 -1.17 -5.44
CA ALA A 93 -7.29 -2.31 -4.54
C ALA A 93 -6.06 -2.32 -3.61
N GLY A 94 -4.87 -2.02 -4.15
CA GLY A 94 -3.64 -1.91 -3.38
C GLY A 94 -3.72 -0.78 -2.37
N TYR A 95 -4.11 0.42 -2.82
CA TYR A 95 -4.26 1.60 -1.99
C TYR A 95 -5.26 1.38 -0.85
N CYS A 96 -6.47 0.91 -1.14
CA CYS A 96 -7.48 0.68 -0.11
C CYS A 96 -7.07 -0.45 0.84
N SER A 97 -6.43 -1.52 0.34
CA SER A 97 -5.91 -2.58 1.20
C SER A 97 -4.84 -2.08 2.17
N HIS A 98 -4.02 -1.11 1.75
CA HIS A 98 -3.03 -0.46 2.61
C HIS A 98 -3.72 0.22 3.80
N LEU A 99 -4.71 1.08 3.53
CA LEU A 99 -5.46 1.78 4.57
C LEU A 99 -6.17 0.81 5.52
N CYS A 100 -6.81 -0.23 4.97
CA CYS A 100 -7.45 -1.26 5.79
C CYS A 100 -6.45 -2.00 6.70
N ALA A 101 -5.26 -2.31 6.19
CA ALA A 101 -4.22 -3.00 6.94
C ALA A 101 -3.62 -2.14 8.05
N ASP A 102 -3.68 -0.82 7.89
CA ASP A 102 -3.18 0.13 8.89
C ASP A 102 -4.17 0.47 10.00
N VAL A 103 -5.45 0.08 9.86
CA VAL A 103 -6.45 0.25 10.93
C VAL A 103 -5.99 -0.53 12.18
N PRO A 104 -5.74 0.13 13.31
CA PRO A 104 -5.26 -0.55 14.51
C PRO A 104 -6.32 -1.52 15.07
N PRO A 105 -5.93 -2.71 15.56
CA PRO A 105 -6.88 -3.67 16.14
C PRO A 105 -7.75 -3.10 17.27
N GLY A 106 -7.23 -2.14 18.06
CA GLY A 106 -7.95 -1.47 19.15
C GLY A 106 -9.21 -0.72 18.70
N VAL A 107 -9.31 -0.35 17.40
CA VAL A 107 -10.53 0.24 16.83
C VAL A 107 -11.73 -0.70 16.98
N LEU A 108 -11.52 -2.02 16.92
CA LEU A 108 -12.58 -3.01 17.08
C LEU A 108 -13.11 -3.09 18.53
N SER A 109 -12.31 -2.65 19.50
CA SER A 109 -12.70 -2.52 20.91
C SER A 109 -13.11 -1.10 21.29
N GLY A 110 -13.25 -0.18 20.33
CA GLY A 110 -13.73 1.19 20.54
C GLY A 110 -12.63 2.24 20.71
N GLU A 111 -11.35 1.89 20.56
CA GLU A 111 -10.22 2.83 20.61
C GLU A 111 -10.07 3.59 19.28
N PHE A 112 -11.03 4.48 18.99
CA PHE A 112 -11.08 5.19 17.71
C PHE A 112 -9.98 6.26 17.56
N ALA A 113 -9.39 6.73 18.66
CA ALA A 113 -8.38 7.79 18.65
C ALA A 113 -7.16 7.43 17.79
N SER A 114 -6.74 6.17 17.79
CA SER A 114 -5.61 5.69 16.97
C SER A 114 -5.89 5.63 15.48
N ALA A 115 -7.15 5.85 15.06
CA ALA A 115 -7.57 5.88 13.66
C ALA A 115 -8.07 7.26 13.22
N SER A 116 -7.82 8.32 14.02
CA SER A 116 -8.26 9.68 13.67
C SER A 116 -7.65 10.20 12.36
N TYR A 117 -6.52 9.63 11.92
CA TYR A 117 -5.89 9.93 10.62
C TYR A 117 -6.81 9.67 9.43
N LEU A 118 -7.75 8.72 9.55
CA LEU A 118 -8.73 8.43 8.50
C LEU A 118 -9.64 9.63 8.20
N LEU A 119 -9.77 10.59 9.12
CA LEU A 119 -10.59 11.79 8.98
C LEU A 119 -9.75 13.07 8.98
N TRP A 120 -8.43 12.99 8.83
CA TRP A 120 -7.60 14.18 8.67
C TRP A 120 -8.04 15.01 7.44
N PRO A 121 -8.12 16.36 7.51
CA PRO A 121 -7.72 17.25 8.60
C PRO A 121 -8.85 17.62 9.58
N ILE A 122 -10.00 16.93 9.55
CA ILE A 122 -11.16 17.26 10.40
C ILE A 122 -10.89 16.90 11.86
N LEU A 123 -10.25 15.75 12.11
CA LEU A 123 -9.85 15.34 13.46
C LEU A 123 -8.40 15.68 13.74
N GLU A 124 -8.16 16.12 14.98
CA GLU A 124 -6.81 16.30 15.51
C GLU A 124 -6.08 14.95 15.58
N GLN A 125 -4.80 14.97 15.27
CA GLN A 125 -3.97 13.77 15.25
C GLN A 125 -3.23 13.64 16.58
N PRO A 126 -3.12 12.41 17.13
CA PRO A 126 -2.20 12.17 18.23
C PRO A 126 -0.80 12.67 17.84
N PRO A 127 -0.08 13.34 18.76
CA PRO A 127 1.28 13.77 18.47
C PRO A 127 2.16 12.54 18.18
N GLU A 128 2.95 12.63 17.11
CA GLU A 128 4.03 11.69 16.84
C GLU A 128 5.30 12.13 17.58
N ASP A 129 6.15 11.15 17.96
CA ASP A 129 7.46 11.45 18.50
C ASP A 129 8.30 12.18 17.43
N PRO A 130 9.00 13.27 17.79
CA PRO A 130 9.86 13.98 16.85
C PRO A 130 10.97 13.08 16.30
N VAL A 131 11.18 13.14 15.00
CA VAL A 131 12.25 12.42 14.28
C VAL A 131 13.02 13.37 13.39
N ALA A 132 14.33 13.14 13.22
CA ALA A 132 15.22 14.01 12.45
C ALA A 132 15.10 13.83 10.93
N GLY A 133 14.40 12.79 10.47
CA GLY A 133 14.28 12.42 9.07
C GLY A 133 13.80 10.98 8.90
N ILE A 134 13.60 10.54 7.66
CA ILE A 134 13.08 9.20 7.34
C ILE A 134 13.96 8.06 7.86
N PHE A 135 15.28 8.22 7.89
CA PHE A 135 16.16 7.19 8.42
C PHE A 135 16.02 7.04 9.93
N ASP A 136 15.94 8.17 10.65
CA ASP A 136 15.70 8.20 12.09
C ASP A 136 14.30 7.64 12.41
N ALA A 137 13.29 8.05 11.64
CA ALA A 137 11.94 7.53 11.73
C ALA A 137 11.87 6.01 11.52
N ILE A 138 12.65 5.47 10.57
CA ILE A 138 12.73 4.03 10.37
C ILE A 138 13.30 3.36 11.62
N LEU A 139 14.41 3.85 12.15
CA LEU A 139 15.04 3.27 13.34
C LEU A 139 14.17 3.41 14.60
N HIS A 140 13.36 4.46 14.68
CA HIS A 140 12.50 4.77 15.83
C HIS A 140 11.18 4.00 15.78
N TYR A 141 10.45 4.06 14.66
CA TYR A 141 9.10 3.51 14.55
C TYR A 141 9.06 2.05 14.10
N TYR A 142 10.12 1.56 13.47
CA TYR A 142 10.14 0.19 12.96
C TYR A 142 11.00 -0.71 13.82
N ALA A 143 10.39 -1.21 14.89
CA ALA A 143 10.95 -2.29 15.69
C ALA A 143 10.64 -3.66 15.07
N MET A 144 11.47 -4.65 15.39
CA MET A 144 11.22 -6.06 15.04
C MET A 144 10.63 -6.76 16.26
N GLY A 145 9.36 -7.15 16.19
CA GLY A 145 8.65 -7.88 17.23
C GLY A 145 7.76 -8.99 16.67
N THR A 146 6.87 -9.51 17.51
CA THR A 146 5.94 -10.60 17.14
C THR A 146 5.06 -10.21 15.96
N TYR A 147 4.61 -8.96 15.90
CA TYR A 147 3.77 -8.47 14.82
C TYR A 147 4.51 -8.47 13.47
N GLU A 148 5.79 -8.12 13.46
CA GLU A 148 6.63 -8.14 12.27
C GLU A 148 6.89 -9.57 11.80
N TRP A 149 7.11 -10.51 12.72
CA TRP A 149 7.22 -11.93 12.37
C TRP A 149 5.95 -12.48 11.72
N VAL A 150 4.77 -12.06 12.19
CA VAL A 150 3.50 -12.38 11.53
C VAL A 150 3.45 -11.78 10.12
N GLN A 151 3.91 -10.53 9.94
CA GLN A 151 4.00 -9.90 8.62
C GLN A 151 4.97 -10.67 7.70
N PHE A 152 6.10 -11.16 8.20
CA PHE A 152 7.03 -12.00 7.42
C PHE A 152 6.38 -13.32 7.01
N GLY A 153 5.67 -13.99 7.91
CA GLY A 153 4.91 -15.19 7.58
C GLY A 153 3.87 -14.93 6.48
N LEU A 154 3.11 -13.84 6.60
CA LEU A 154 2.14 -13.43 5.59
C LEU A 154 2.80 -13.11 4.25
N PHE A 155 3.95 -12.43 4.28
CA PHE A 155 4.73 -12.13 3.09
C PHE A 155 5.28 -13.40 2.43
N ALA A 156 5.74 -14.39 3.20
CA ALA A 156 6.14 -15.67 2.66
C ALA A 156 4.99 -16.40 1.96
N VAL A 157 3.78 -16.39 2.55
CA VAL A 157 2.57 -16.93 1.90
C VAL A 157 2.22 -16.17 0.61
N ALA A 158 2.38 -14.84 0.61
CA ALA A 158 2.19 -14.02 -0.57
C ALA A 158 3.19 -14.36 -1.68
N VAL A 159 4.47 -14.56 -1.34
CA VAL A 159 5.51 -14.97 -2.29
C VAL A 159 5.22 -16.35 -2.88
N VAL A 160 4.81 -17.32 -2.06
CA VAL A 160 4.43 -18.66 -2.55
C VAL A 160 3.22 -18.59 -3.47
N SER A 161 2.19 -17.82 -3.10
CA SER A 161 1.01 -17.61 -3.95
C SER A 161 1.39 -16.93 -5.27
N TRP A 162 2.21 -15.88 -5.22
CA TRP A 162 2.71 -15.17 -6.40
C TRP A 162 3.50 -16.07 -7.33
N TYR A 163 4.34 -16.94 -6.78
CA TYR A 163 5.07 -17.94 -7.56
C TYR A 163 4.12 -18.94 -8.23
N ARG A 164 3.12 -19.45 -7.50
CA ARG A 164 2.08 -20.35 -8.03
C ARG A 164 1.22 -19.71 -9.12
N ASP A 165 1.01 -18.40 -9.04
CA ASP A 165 0.32 -17.59 -10.05
C ASP A 165 1.18 -17.32 -11.30
N GLY A 166 2.40 -17.87 -11.39
CA GLY A 166 3.31 -17.70 -12.52
C GLY A 166 4.17 -16.43 -12.45
N ALA A 167 4.39 -15.89 -11.24
CA ALA A 167 5.19 -14.70 -10.99
C ALA A 167 4.80 -13.47 -11.85
N PRO A 168 3.51 -13.06 -11.84
CA PRO A 168 3.03 -11.96 -12.66
C PRO A 168 3.84 -10.68 -12.42
N GLY A 169 4.32 -10.06 -13.51
CA GLY A 169 5.16 -8.85 -13.51
C GLY A 169 6.64 -9.11 -13.75
N LEU A 170 7.17 -10.28 -13.35
CA LEU A 170 8.61 -10.57 -13.42
C LEU A 170 9.15 -10.59 -14.86
N GLY A 171 8.41 -11.21 -15.78
CA GLY A 171 8.79 -11.29 -17.20
C GLY A 171 8.89 -9.92 -17.88
N LEU A 172 8.11 -8.92 -17.44
CA LEU A 172 8.18 -7.56 -17.98
C LEU A 172 9.44 -6.83 -17.51
N ALA A 173 9.82 -6.99 -16.23
CA ALA A 173 11.05 -6.42 -15.69
C ALA A 173 12.27 -6.94 -16.45
N ARG A 174 12.29 -8.25 -16.76
CA ARG A 174 13.36 -8.88 -17.55
C ARG A 174 13.48 -8.29 -18.96
N VAL A 175 12.37 -8.14 -19.68
CA VAL A 175 12.38 -7.55 -21.03
C VAL A 175 12.84 -6.09 -21.02
N VAL A 176 12.48 -5.30 -20.00
CA VAL A 176 12.93 -3.90 -19.88
C VAL A 176 14.43 -3.83 -19.58
N LEU A 177 14.96 -4.74 -18.74
CA LEU A 177 16.38 -4.81 -18.42
C LEU A 177 17.22 -5.26 -19.61
N GLU A 178 16.77 -6.27 -20.36
CA GLU A 178 17.44 -6.77 -21.57
C GLU A 178 17.41 -5.75 -22.73
N ARG A 179 16.46 -4.81 -22.73
CA ARG A 179 16.35 -3.74 -23.74
C ARG A 179 17.18 -2.49 -23.44
N ARG A 180 17.87 -2.39 -22.29
CA ARG A 180 18.86 -1.32 -22.10
C ARG A 180 20.11 -1.69 -22.92
N PRO A 181 20.49 -0.92 -23.96
CA PRO A 181 21.83 -1.07 -24.52
C PRO A 181 22.82 -0.72 -23.41
N ASN A 182 23.88 -1.52 -23.28
CA ASN A 182 25.03 -1.17 -22.44
C ASN A 182 25.49 0.24 -22.84
N VAL A 183 25.33 1.21 -21.93
CA VAL A 183 25.91 2.55 -22.03
C VAL A 183 27.34 2.47 -21.54
#